data_AF-A0A1B7P6T3-F1
#
_entry.id   AF-A0A1B7P6T3-F1
#
_cell.length_a   1.000
_cell.length_b   1.000
_cell.length_c   1.000
_cell.angle_alpha   90.00
_cell.angle_beta   90.00
_cell.angle_gamma   90.00
#
_symmetry.space_group_name_H-M   'P 1'
#
loop_
_entity.id
_entity.type
_entity.pdbx_description
1 polymer ?
#
loop_
_entity_poly.entity_id
_entity_poly.type
_entity_poly.pdbx_seq_one_letter_code
_entity_poly.pdbx_strand_id
1 'polypeptide(L)'
;MSIDSRKENRDSLQIPGATLEAGVSLNLSNDSNISRRKLVAIRYQEELKLREASPDKIFYDGVNLRELDPNLITLSPDSKENPRNWTQRAKWTTTTLMGGYCFLPPFASTIFAPALLLVMADLEIENPTLGAMQISIFVLAFALGPIFAAPLSESYGRTIIVRTCNILFIAFSLGSGFAQNAAQLAVCRFFAGVGGSGGLAVFGGVVADIWGLEERAKASALMSTLLILGPVIGPACGGWISERASWRWTCWVPAMAAAALEITSLLYMKESYIPVLLERKLLKSKRLHPENDLYTVIELRADRVSTKRTGSLISSAIRPVIYLLVDPVLFLLSLYFAFVFGEVYLLIVTFPEIFGSGYGHSAGFVGIDLLAQG
;
A
#
# COMPACT_ATOMS: atom_id res chain seq x y z
N MET A 1 -63.38 26.30 -4.95
CA MET A 1 -63.14 25.30 -6.02
C MET A 1 -61.91 24.51 -5.60
N SER A 2 -62.01 23.51 -4.72
CA SER A 2 -62.53 22.14 -4.94
C SER A 2 -61.56 21.22 -5.69
N ILE A 3 -60.89 20.35 -4.92
CA ILE A 3 -60.60 18.92 -5.17
C ILE A 3 -59.63 18.61 -6.34
N ASP A 4 -58.45 18.02 -6.06
CA ASP A 4 -58.34 16.55 -6.10
C ASP A 4 -57.02 15.99 -5.52
N SER A 5 -57.17 14.84 -4.88
CA SER A 5 -56.15 14.02 -4.22
C SER A 5 -55.69 12.91 -5.16
N ARG A 6 -54.37 12.61 -5.25
CA ARG A 6 -53.90 11.30 -5.73
C ARG A 6 -52.62 10.83 -5.04
N LYS A 7 -52.81 9.76 -4.26
CA LYS A 7 -51.80 8.77 -3.84
C LYS A 7 -51.37 7.90 -5.03
N GLU A 8 -50.24 7.22 -4.82
CA GLU A 8 -49.73 6.02 -5.52
C GLU A 8 -49.12 6.21 -6.92
N ASN A 9 -47.82 5.90 -7.08
CA ASN A 9 -47.44 4.53 -7.45
C ASN A 9 -45.95 4.27 -7.20
N ARG A 10 -45.64 3.16 -6.51
CA ARG A 10 -44.30 2.56 -6.42
C ARG A 10 -44.16 1.66 -7.64
N ASP A 11 -43.28 2.02 -8.57
CA ASP A 11 -43.02 1.19 -9.73
C ASP A 11 -42.38 -0.14 -9.34
N SER A 12 -43.12 -1.19 -9.67
CA SER A 12 -42.75 -2.59 -9.60
C SER A 12 -42.16 -3.00 -10.95
N LEU A 13 -40.83 -3.15 -11.01
CA LEU A 13 -40.17 -3.79 -12.14
C LEU A 13 -40.28 -5.31 -11.98
N GLN A 14 -41.23 -5.89 -12.73
CA GLN A 14 -41.38 -7.33 -12.93
C GLN A 14 -40.15 -7.91 -13.63
N ILE A 15 -39.67 -9.07 -13.15
CA ILE A 15 -38.63 -9.90 -13.78
C ILE A 15 -39.24 -11.27 -14.10
N PRO A 16 -38.95 -11.91 -15.25
CA PRO A 16 -39.68 -13.09 -15.72
C PRO A 16 -39.40 -14.36 -14.90
N GLY A 17 -40.45 -15.16 -14.72
CA GLY A 17 -40.42 -16.40 -13.95
C GLY A 17 -39.58 -17.51 -14.60
N ALA A 18 -38.86 -18.24 -13.74
CA ALA A 18 -38.39 -19.58 -14.02
C ALA A 18 -39.24 -20.57 -13.22
N THR A 19 -40.12 -21.27 -13.91
CA THR A 19 -40.87 -22.42 -13.41
C THR A 19 -39.91 -23.55 -13.04
N LEU A 20 -39.89 -23.93 -11.76
CA LEU A 20 -39.22 -25.14 -11.27
C LEU A 20 -40.15 -26.34 -11.54
N GLU A 21 -39.81 -27.17 -12.53
CA GLU A 21 -40.40 -28.50 -12.67
C GLU A 21 -39.90 -29.45 -11.58
N ALA A 22 -40.84 -30.22 -11.06
CA ALA A 22 -40.70 -31.14 -9.96
C ALA A 22 -39.95 -32.43 -10.35
N GLY A 23 -39.18 -32.98 -9.40
CA GLY A 23 -38.88 -34.42 -9.42
C GLY A 23 -37.46 -34.84 -9.04
N VAL A 24 -36.94 -34.45 -7.88
CA VAL A 24 -35.92 -35.25 -7.17
C VAL A 24 -36.12 -35.07 -5.66
N SER A 25 -36.54 -36.12 -4.97
CA SER A 25 -36.58 -36.16 -3.51
C SER A 25 -35.14 -36.21 -2.97
N LEU A 26 -34.58 -35.02 -2.76
CA LEU A 26 -33.24 -34.77 -2.24
C LEU A 26 -33.31 -34.60 -0.72
N ASN A 27 -32.35 -35.19 -0.01
CA ASN A 27 -32.29 -35.24 1.45
C ASN A 27 -32.29 -33.82 2.06
N LEU A 28 -33.41 -33.42 2.65
CA LEU A 28 -33.81 -32.04 2.94
C LEU A 28 -32.91 -31.24 3.90
N SER A 29 -31.96 -31.86 4.60
CA SER A 29 -31.03 -31.16 5.50
C SER A 29 -29.72 -30.71 4.84
N ASN A 30 -29.15 -31.51 3.93
CA ASN A 30 -27.89 -31.17 3.26
C ASN A 30 -28.10 -30.41 1.94
N ASP A 31 -29.17 -30.72 1.21
CA ASP A 31 -29.46 -30.05 -0.06
C ASP A 31 -29.95 -28.61 0.09
N SER A 32 -30.57 -28.28 1.23
CA SER A 32 -31.02 -26.91 1.51
C SER A 32 -29.85 -25.95 1.73
N ASN A 33 -28.77 -26.38 2.41
CA ASN A 33 -27.57 -25.57 2.59
C ASN A 33 -26.78 -25.38 1.28
N ILE A 34 -26.66 -26.43 0.46
CA ILE A 34 -26.00 -26.35 -0.85
C ILE A 34 -26.80 -25.45 -1.80
N SER A 35 -28.13 -25.52 -1.74
CA SER A 35 -29.03 -24.66 -2.53
C SER A 35 -28.92 -23.18 -2.10
N ARG A 36 -28.92 -22.88 -0.79
CA ARG A 36 -28.72 -21.51 -0.27
C ARG A 36 -27.36 -20.92 -0.65
N ARG A 37 -26.29 -21.71 -0.56
CA ARG A 37 -24.94 -21.31 -1.02
C ARG A 37 -24.91 -20.94 -2.50
N LYS A 38 -25.55 -21.74 -3.36
CA LYS A 38 -25.66 -21.43 -4.80
C LYS A 38 -26.47 -20.16 -5.07
N LEU A 39 -27.56 -19.93 -4.34
CA LEU A 39 -28.36 -18.71 -4.44
C LEU A 39 -27.57 -17.47 -4.04
N VAL A 40 -26.82 -17.53 -2.93
CA VAL A 40 -25.89 -16.48 -2.51
C VAL A 40 -24.83 -16.23 -3.58
N ALA A 41 -24.27 -17.27 -4.18
CA ALA A 41 -23.27 -17.16 -5.23
C ALA A 41 -23.82 -16.42 -6.46
N ILE A 42 -25.02 -16.80 -6.94
CA ILE A 42 -25.67 -16.17 -8.10
C ILE A 42 -25.95 -14.70 -7.82
N ARG A 43 -26.54 -14.38 -6.65
CA ARG A 43 -26.88 -13.01 -6.30
C ARG A 43 -25.63 -12.13 -6.13
N TYR A 44 -24.57 -12.69 -5.57
CA TYR A 44 -23.27 -12.02 -5.48
C TYR A 44 -22.69 -11.71 -6.87
N GLN A 45 -22.83 -12.61 -7.84
CA GLN A 45 -22.37 -12.39 -9.21
C GLN A 45 -23.19 -11.31 -9.94
N GLU A 46 -24.50 -11.25 -9.71
CA GLU A 46 -25.35 -10.17 -10.23
C GLU A 46 -24.96 -8.81 -9.66
N GLU A 47 -24.74 -8.73 -8.35
CA GLU A 47 -24.26 -7.50 -7.71
C GLU A 47 -22.89 -7.07 -8.25
N LEU A 48 -21.98 -8.01 -8.56
CA LEU A 48 -20.70 -7.70 -9.18
C LEU A 48 -20.87 -7.09 -10.57
N LYS A 49 -21.75 -7.65 -11.41
CA LYS A 49 -22.03 -7.10 -12.76
C LYS A 49 -22.67 -5.71 -12.70
N LEU A 50 -23.58 -5.48 -11.76
CA LEU A 50 -24.16 -4.15 -11.53
C LEU A 50 -23.11 -3.12 -11.08
N ARG A 51 -22.03 -3.55 -10.42
CA ARG A 51 -20.91 -2.66 -10.05
C ARG A 51 -20.02 -2.29 -11.23
N GLU A 52 -19.79 -3.19 -12.18
CA GLU A 52 -19.09 -2.83 -13.42
C GLU A 52 -19.83 -1.70 -14.16
N ALA A 53 -21.16 -1.63 -14.00
CA ALA A 53 -22.00 -0.56 -14.51
C ALA A 53 -22.13 0.68 -13.59
N SER A 54 -21.63 0.63 -12.35
CA SER A 54 -21.72 1.72 -11.36
C SER A 54 -20.53 1.67 -10.37
N PRO A 55 -19.41 2.35 -10.68
CA PRO A 55 -18.14 2.23 -9.94
C PRO A 55 -18.17 2.77 -8.49
N ASP A 56 -19.28 3.36 -8.04
CA ASP A 56 -19.38 4.03 -6.74
C ASP A 56 -19.42 3.10 -5.51
N LYS A 57 -19.59 1.78 -5.68
CA LYS A 57 -19.69 0.81 -4.57
C LYS A 57 -18.47 -0.11 -4.51
N ILE A 58 -17.36 0.43 -4.03
CA ILE A 58 -16.14 -0.35 -3.76
C ILE A 58 -16.39 -1.22 -2.51
N PHE A 59 -16.57 -2.53 -2.71
CA PHE A 59 -16.73 -3.57 -1.68
C PHE A 59 -18.01 -3.51 -0.80
N TYR A 60 -18.84 -4.53 -0.93
CA TYR A 60 -20.02 -4.78 -0.09
C TYR A 60 -19.65 -5.90 0.88
N ASP A 61 -19.88 -5.70 2.19
CA ASP A 61 -19.59 -6.66 3.26
C ASP A 61 -20.42 -7.97 3.18
N GLY A 62 -21.23 -8.13 2.13
CA GLY A 62 -22.15 -9.24 1.94
C GLY A 62 -23.40 -9.16 2.81
N VAL A 63 -23.66 -8.03 3.48
CA VAL A 63 -24.77 -7.90 4.44
C VAL A 63 -26.12 -8.21 3.80
N ASN A 64 -26.39 -7.72 2.58
CA ASN A 64 -27.61 -8.04 1.84
C ASN A 64 -27.76 -9.55 1.55
N LEU A 65 -26.64 -10.28 1.52
CA LEU A 65 -26.61 -11.71 1.24
C LEU A 65 -26.81 -12.56 2.50
N ARG A 66 -26.67 -11.96 3.69
CA ARG A 66 -26.93 -12.64 4.97
C ARG A 66 -28.41 -12.99 5.14
N GLU A 67 -29.31 -12.27 4.48
CA GLU A 67 -30.74 -12.60 4.43
C GLU A 67 -31.00 -13.92 3.69
N LEU A 68 -30.16 -14.27 2.71
CA LEU A 68 -30.29 -15.52 1.96
C LEU A 68 -29.73 -16.74 2.71
N ASP A 69 -28.70 -16.55 3.53
CA ASP A 69 -28.11 -17.62 4.33
C ASP A 69 -27.62 -17.12 5.70
N PRO A 70 -28.24 -17.56 6.81
CA PRO A 70 -27.79 -17.23 8.17
C PRO A 70 -26.37 -17.69 8.49
N ASN A 71 -25.84 -18.68 7.76
CA ASN A 71 -24.48 -19.20 7.93
C ASN A 71 -23.40 -18.35 7.23
N LEU A 72 -23.80 -17.34 6.45
CA LEU A 72 -22.87 -16.39 5.81
C LEU A 72 -22.35 -15.38 6.84
N ILE A 73 -21.03 -15.39 7.05
CA ILE A 73 -20.39 -14.41 7.93
C ILE A 73 -20.09 -13.13 7.15
N THR A 74 -20.69 -12.04 7.62
CA THR A 74 -20.50 -10.68 7.08
C THR A 74 -19.93 -9.75 8.16
N LEU A 75 -19.29 -8.67 7.74
CA LEU A 75 -19.02 -7.55 8.63
C LEU A 75 -20.35 -6.82 8.85
N SER A 76 -20.71 -6.57 10.11
CA SER A 76 -21.98 -5.91 10.42
C SER A 76 -21.91 -4.44 10.00
N PRO A 77 -22.96 -3.85 9.38
CA PRO A 77 -22.96 -2.45 8.95
C PRO A 77 -22.64 -1.47 10.08
N ASP A 78 -23.15 -1.71 11.28
CA ASP A 78 -22.98 -0.80 12.42
C ASP A 78 -21.76 -1.11 13.29
N SER A 79 -20.96 -2.13 12.96
CA SER A 79 -19.81 -2.47 13.80
C SER A 79 -18.58 -1.65 13.43
N LYS A 80 -17.82 -1.23 14.45
CA LYS A 80 -16.46 -0.66 14.32
C LYS A 80 -15.46 -1.61 13.62
N GLU A 81 -15.90 -2.78 13.17
CA GLU A 81 -15.11 -3.78 12.45
C GLU A 81 -14.96 -3.41 10.96
N ASN A 82 -15.90 -2.67 10.36
CA ASN A 82 -15.74 -2.18 8.99
C ASN A 82 -14.82 -0.94 8.98
N PRO A 83 -13.69 -0.97 8.25
CA PRO A 83 -12.76 0.16 8.11
C PRO A 83 -13.39 1.46 7.62
N ARG A 84 -14.47 1.37 6.83
CA ARG A 84 -15.19 2.53 6.31
C ARG A 84 -16.04 3.25 7.33
N ASN A 85 -16.46 2.53 8.37
CA ASN A 85 -17.28 3.08 9.45
C ASN A 85 -16.42 3.49 10.65
N TRP A 86 -15.10 3.50 10.49
CA TRP A 86 -14.20 4.08 11.48
C TRP A 86 -14.48 5.57 11.68
N THR A 87 -14.27 6.04 12.91
CA THR A 87 -14.37 7.46 13.21
C THR A 87 -13.37 8.25 12.39
N GLN A 88 -13.70 9.49 12.04
CA GLN A 88 -12.83 10.35 11.22
C GLN A 88 -11.41 10.46 11.78
N ARG A 89 -11.28 10.47 13.11
CA ARG A 89 -9.99 10.45 13.80
C ARG A 89 -9.18 9.18 13.47
N ALA A 90 -9.79 7.99 13.55
CA ALA A 90 -9.10 6.74 13.25
C ALA A 90 -8.69 6.63 11.77
N LYS A 91 -9.53 7.14 10.85
CA LYS A 91 -9.21 7.23 9.42
C LYS A 91 -7.99 8.12 9.18
N TRP A 92 -7.99 9.33 9.73
CA TRP A 92 -6.86 10.25 9.61
C TRP A 92 -5.61 9.71 10.29
N THR A 93 -5.70 9.14 11.50
CA THR A 93 -4.53 8.55 12.17
C THR A 93 -3.89 7.46 11.31
N THR A 94 -4.69 6.54 10.74
CA THR A 94 -4.15 5.48 9.86
C THR A 94 -3.55 6.07 8.57
N THR A 95 -4.19 7.08 8.00
CA THR A 95 -3.74 7.74 6.77
C THR A 95 -2.43 8.50 7.01
N THR A 96 -2.31 9.24 8.11
CA THR A 96 -1.09 9.96 8.48
C THR A 96 0.07 9.01 8.78
N LEU A 97 -0.18 7.88 9.44
CA LEU A 97 0.83 6.85 9.66
C LEU A 97 1.32 6.28 8.32
N MET A 98 0.40 5.99 7.39
CA MET A 98 0.77 5.60 6.01
C MET A 98 1.53 6.69 5.26
N GLY A 99 1.18 7.96 5.46
CA GLY A 99 1.94 9.10 4.94
C GLY A 99 3.37 9.11 5.48
N GLY A 100 3.57 8.83 6.77
CA GLY A 100 4.90 8.66 7.37
C GLY A 100 5.71 7.54 6.71
N TYR A 101 5.09 6.38 6.45
CA TYR A 101 5.74 5.27 5.76
C TYR A 101 6.11 5.61 4.31
N CYS A 102 5.39 6.53 3.66
CA CYS A 102 5.71 7.00 2.31
C CYS A 102 6.75 8.13 2.33
N PHE A 103 6.80 8.94 3.39
CA PHE A 103 7.73 10.07 3.54
C PHE A 103 9.16 9.63 3.85
N LEU A 104 9.32 8.70 4.81
CA LEU A 104 10.64 8.37 5.36
C LEU A 104 11.63 7.77 4.35
N PRO A 105 11.24 6.86 3.44
CA PRO A 105 12.20 6.28 2.51
C PRO A 105 12.76 7.27 1.47
N PRO A 106 11.95 8.10 0.79
CA PRO A 106 12.46 9.18 -0.06
C PRO A 106 13.27 10.23 0.71
N PHE A 107 12.91 10.52 1.96
CA PHE A 107 13.74 11.35 2.84
C PHE A 107 15.12 10.70 3.11
N ALA A 108 15.13 9.40 3.40
CA ALA A 108 16.35 8.64 3.67
C ALA A 108 17.24 8.45 2.43
N SER A 109 16.66 8.45 1.22
CA SER A 109 17.45 8.37 -0.01
C SER A 109 18.23 9.66 -0.25
N THR A 110 17.61 10.83 -0.01
CA THR A 110 18.18 12.15 -0.35
C THR A 110 18.96 12.81 0.78
N ILE A 111 18.67 12.52 2.06
CA ILE A 111 19.47 12.99 3.21
C ILE A 111 20.95 12.61 3.12
N PHE A 112 21.24 11.55 2.39
CA PHE A 112 22.59 11.05 2.18
C PHE A 112 23.37 11.85 1.13
N ALA A 113 22.69 12.52 0.19
CA ALA A 113 23.32 13.11 -0.99
C ALA A 113 24.37 14.20 -0.68
N PRO A 114 24.12 15.19 0.20
CA PRO A 114 25.12 16.21 0.54
C PRO A 114 26.36 15.63 1.22
N ALA A 115 26.22 14.48 1.87
CA ALA A 115 27.30 13.80 2.57
C ALA A 115 28.16 12.93 1.64
N LEU A 116 27.86 12.86 0.34
CA LEU A 116 28.48 11.89 -0.57
C LEU A 116 30.01 12.00 -0.61
N LEU A 117 30.55 13.22 -0.70
CA LEU A 117 32.01 13.44 -0.71
C LEU A 117 32.66 13.00 0.61
N LEU A 118 31.97 13.20 1.75
CA LEU A 118 32.45 12.75 3.06
C LEU A 118 32.44 11.22 3.17
N VAL A 119 31.43 10.57 2.61
CA VAL A 119 31.36 9.09 2.55
C VAL A 119 32.50 8.55 1.68
N MET A 120 32.73 9.15 0.52
CA MET A 120 33.78 8.72 -0.39
C MET A 120 35.16 8.83 0.26
N ALA A 121 35.40 9.90 1.02
CA ALA A 121 36.63 10.08 1.78
C ALA A 121 36.78 9.05 2.91
N ASP A 122 35.71 8.79 3.69
CA ASP A 122 35.75 7.87 4.85
C ASP A 122 35.82 6.38 4.46
N LEU A 123 35.26 6.01 3.30
CA LEU A 123 35.25 4.63 2.79
C LEU A 123 36.30 4.40 1.68
N GLU A 124 37.22 5.35 1.48
CA GLU A 124 38.31 5.28 0.49
C GLU A 124 37.80 4.98 -0.94
N ILE A 125 36.67 5.59 -1.32
CA ILE A 125 36.06 5.44 -2.65
C ILE A 125 36.65 6.50 -3.59
N GLU A 126 37.60 6.09 -4.43
CA GLU A 126 38.22 7.00 -5.41
C GLU A 126 37.35 7.24 -6.66
N ASN A 127 36.52 6.26 -7.04
CA ASN A 127 35.71 6.34 -8.26
C ASN A 127 34.37 7.06 -8.00
N PRO A 128 34.10 8.22 -8.62
CA PRO A 128 32.85 8.97 -8.42
C PRO A 128 31.61 8.15 -8.83
N THR A 129 31.76 7.24 -9.81
CA THR A 129 30.68 6.33 -10.22
C THR A 129 30.27 5.40 -9.08
N LEU A 130 31.23 4.89 -8.30
CA LEU A 130 30.95 4.04 -7.14
C LEU A 130 30.31 4.82 -5.99
N GLY A 131 30.63 6.11 -5.85
CA GLY A 131 29.95 7.02 -4.93
C GLY A 131 28.50 7.24 -5.33
N ALA A 132 28.26 7.68 -6.57
CA ALA A 132 26.91 7.89 -7.12
C ALA A 132 26.04 6.62 -7.04
N MET A 133 26.65 5.45 -7.23
CA MET A 133 25.98 4.14 -7.09
C MET A 133 25.34 3.95 -5.72
N GLN A 134 25.93 4.48 -4.64
CA GLN A 134 25.35 4.35 -3.29
C GLN A 134 23.98 5.03 -3.20
N ILE A 135 23.78 6.16 -3.87
CA ILE A 135 22.49 6.84 -3.90
C ILE A 135 21.52 6.09 -4.82
N SER A 136 21.95 5.77 -6.04
CA SER A 136 21.08 5.18 -7.06
C SER A 136 20.64 3.74 -6.74
N ILE A 137 21.46 2.93 -6.05
CA ILE A 137 21.11 1.56 -5.69
C ILE A 137 19.92 1.49 -4.73
N PHE A 138 19.79 2.48 -3.83
CA PHE A 138 18.62 2.61 -2.95
C PHE A 138 17.35 2.87 -3.78
N VAL A 139 17.43 3.79 -4.75
CA VAL A 139 16.29 4.18 -5.60
C VAL A 139 15.86 3.03 -6.50
N LEU A 140 16.82 2.31 -7.08
CA LEU A 140 16.57 1.09 -7.85
C LEU A 140 15.82 0.06 -7.02
N ALA A 141 16.30 -0.22 -5.80
CA ALA A 141 15.65 -1.16 -4.90
C ALA A 141 14.23 -0.68 -4.49
N PHE A 142 14.07 0.62 -4.25
CA PHE A 142 12.78 1.23 -3.94
C PHE A 142 11.78 1.11 -5.10
N ALA A 143 12.25 1.16 -6.36
CA ALA A 143 11.43 0.95 -7.54
C ALA A 143 11.03 -0.53 -7.76
N LEU A 144 11.90 -1.48 -7.37
CA LEU A 144 11.65 -2.91 -7.53
C LEU A 144 10.75 -3.49 -6.42
N GLY A 145 10.85 -2.98 -5.20
CA GLY A 145 10.13 -3.54 -4.06
C GLY A 145 8.60 -3.61 -4.17
N PRO A 146 7.89 -2.64 -4.80
CA PRO A 146 6.43 -2.71 -4.98
C PRO A 146 5.95 -3.90 -5.80
N ILE A 147 6.77 -4.42 -6.71
CA ILE A 147 6.47 -5.62 -7.53
C ILE A 147 6.13 -6.82 -6.63
N PHE A 148 6.77 -6.91 -5.46
CA PHE A 148 6.54 -7.96 -4.47
C PHE A 148 5.59 -7.51 -3.37
N ALA A 149 5.77 -6.30 -2.82
CA ALA A 149 5.00 -5.83 -1.67
C ALA A 149 3.50 -5.66 -1.99
N ALA A 150 3.15 -5.18 -3.19
CA ALA A 150 1.75 -4.98 -3.57
C ALA A 150 0.93 -6.30 -3.57
N PRO A 151 1.30 -7.36 -4.32
CA PRO A 151 0.53 -8.61 -4.32
C PRO A 151 0.57 -9.35 -2.97
N LEU A 152 1.68 -9.25 -2.23
CA LEU A 152 1.76 -9.80 -0.88
C LEU A 152 0.75 -9.13 0.06
N SER A 153 0.53 -7.81 -0.06
CA SER A 153 -0.40 -7.09 0.80
C SER A 153 -1.87 -7.46 0.57
N GLU A 154 -2.21 -7.94 -0.63
CA GLU A 154 -3.55 -8.44 -0.96
C GLU A 154 -3.78 -9.88 -0.49
N SER A 155 -2.70 -10.62 -0.25
CA SER A 155 -2.77 -12.03 0.18
C SER A 155 -2.66 -12.20 1.68
N TYR A 156 -1.79 -11.42 2.33
CA TYR A 156 -1.48 -11.53 3.76
C TYR A 156 -2.07 -10.40 4.61
N GLY A 157 -2.56 -9.32 3.99
CA GLY A 157 -3.08 -8.13 4.67
C GLY A 157 -2.15 -6.93 4.52
N ARG A 158 -2.74 -5.73 4.66
CA ARG A 158 -2.06 -4.46 4.36
C ARG A 158 -1.10 -4.10 5.49
N THR A 159 -1.53 -4.25 6.74
CA THR A 159 -0.75 -3.83 7.91
C THR A 159 0.48 -4.72 8.12
N ILE A 160 0.36 -6.03 7.91
CA ILE A 160 1.48 -6.96 8.11
C ILE A 160 2.63 -6.63 7.15
N ILE A 161 2.32 -6.45 5.87
CA ILE A 161 3.35 -6.18 4.85
C ILE A 161 4.03 -4.83 5.08
N VAL A 162 3.29 -3.76 5.38
CA VAL A 162 3.88 -2.45 5.68
C VAL A 162 4.85 -2.52 6.85
N ARG A 163 4.47 -3.21 7.94
CA ARG A 163 5.32 -3.37 9.12
C ARG A 163 6.58 -4.21 8.83
N THR A 164 6.45 -5.33 8.12
CA THR A 164 7.60 -6.16 7.75
C THR A 164 8.58 -5.40 6.86
N CYS A 165 8.05 -4.66 5.87
CA CYS A 165 8.84 -3.78 5.02
C CYS A 165 9.56 -2.68 5.83
N ASN A 166 8.85 -2.04 6.77
CA ASN A 166 9.45 -1.01 7.61
C ASN A 166 10.52 -1.56 8.58
N ILE A 167 10.34 -2.75 9.15
CA ILE A 167 11.37 -3.41 9.96
C ILE A 167 12.63 -3.69 9.12
N LEU A 168 12.45 -4.14 7.87
CA LEU A 168 13.55 -4.32 6.92
C LEU A 168 14.26 -2.99 6.65
N PHE A 169 13.50 -1.92 6.41
CA PHE A 169 14.03 -0.57 6.23
C PHE A 169 14.84 -0.11 7.45
N ILE A 170 14.33 -0.27 8.67
CA ILE A 170 15.01 0.11 9.91
C ILE A 170 16.33 -0.66 10.07
N ALA A 171 16.29 -1.98 9.94
CA ALA A 171 17.46 -2.84 10.17
C ALA A 171 18.60 -2.50 9.20
N PHE A 172 18.28 -2.36 7.92
CA PHE A 172 19.29 -2.09 6.89
C PHE A 172 19.70 -0.62 6.80
N SER A 173 18.82 0.33 7.16
CA SER A 173 19.22 1.74 7.32
C SER A 173 20.17 1.91 8.50
N LEU A 174 19.90 1.23 9.63
CA LEU A 174 20.80 1.21 10.77
C LEU A 174 22.15 0.57 10.40
N GLY A 175 22.11 -0.58 9.70
CA GLY A 175 23.30 -1.26 9.19
C GLY A 175 24.13 -0.41 8.23
N SER A 176 23.48 0.42 7.40
CA SER A 176 24.17 1.35 6.49
C SER A 176 25.08 2.34 7.23
N GLY A 177 24.69 2.78 8.43
CA GLY A 177 25.53 3.67 9.24
C GLY A 177 26.71 2.97 9.92
N PHE A 178 26.68 1.63 10.04
CA PHE A 178 27.80 0.83 10.55
C PHE A 178 28.69 0.25 9.45
N ALA A 179 28.42 0.58 8.18
CA ALA A 179 29.22 0.10 7.06
C ALA A 179 30.67 0.61 7.14
N GLN A 180 31.61 -0.29 6.85
CA GLN A 180 33.04 -0.04 6.84
C GLN A 180 33.66 -0.07 5.44
N ASN A 181 32.88 -0.43 4.42
CA ASN A 181 33.30 -0.40 3.03
C ASN A 181 32.12 -0.14 2.08
N ALA A 182 32.44 0.23 0.84
CA ALA A 182 31.46 0.58 -0.18
C ALA A 182 30.47 -0.56 -0.51
N ALA A 183 30.91 -1.82 -0.43
CA ALA A 183 30.06 -2.97 -0.73
C ALA A 183 29.02 -3.22 0.37
N GLN A 184 29.43 -3.18 1.64
CA GLN A 184 28.53 -3.25 2.79
C GLN A 184 27.49 -2.12 2.73
N LEU A 185 27.93 -0.89 2.45
CA LEU A 185 27.04 0.24 2.31
C LEU A 185 26.03 0.02 1.18
N ALA A 186 26.48 -0.42 0.00
CA ALA A 186 25.62 -0.66 -1.15
C ALA A 186 24.57 -1.74 -0.88
N VAL A 187 24.97 -2.85 -0.26
CA VAL A 187 24.06 -3.94 0.11
C VAL A 187 23.05 -3.48 1.15
N CYS A 188 23.48 -2.79 2.20
CA CYS A 188 22.57 -2.26 3.20
C CYS A 188 21.60 -1.24 2.59
N ARG A 189 22.07 -0.34 1.73
CA ARG A 189 21.21 0.63 1.04
C ARG A 189 20.22 -0.02 0.08
N PHE A 190 20.62 -1.09 -0.62
CA PHE A 190 19.72 -1.87 -1.46
C PHE A 190 18.57 -2.44 -0.64
N PHE A 191 18.85 -3.19 0.43
CA PHE A 191 17.79 -3.79 1.24
C PHE A 191 16.97 -2.75 2.02
N ALA A 192 17.58 -1.62 2.41
CA ALA A 192 16.82 -0.49 2.94
C ALA A 192 15.84 0.05 1.90
N GLY A 193 16.25 0.25 0.65
CA GLY A 193 15.36 0.67 -0.45
C GLY A 193 14.20 -0.31 -0.68
N VAL A 194 14.47 -1.63 -0.69
CA VAL A 194 13.42 -2.66 -0.79
C VAL A 194 12.43 -2.53 0.36
N GLY A 195 12.92 -2.43 1.61
CA GLY A 195 12.07 -2.26 2.80
C GLY A 195 11.27 -0.96 2.78
N GLY A 196 11.87 0.12 2.31
CA GLY A 196 11.22 1.43 2.22
C GLY A 196 10.04 1.46 1.25
N SER A 197 10.05 0.64 0.20
CA SER A 197 9.01 0.65 -0.83
C SER A 197 7.62 0.18 -0.37
N GLY A 198 7.54 -0.56 0.74
CA GLY A 198 6.31 -1.20 1.19
C GLY A 198 5.18 -0.22 1.51
N GLY A 199 5.52 0.94 2.09
CA GLY A 199 4.54 2.00 2.36
C GLY A 199 3.86 2.49 1.08
N LEU A 200 4.66 2.81 0.06
CA LEU A 200 4.18 3.30 -1.24
C LEU A 200 3.31 2.25 -1.96
N ALA A 201 3.74 0.99 -1.95
CA ALA A 201 3.03 -0.11 -2.59
C ALA A 201 1.63 -0.35 -2.00
N VAL A 202 1.47 -0.11 -0.69
CA VAL A 202 0.26 -0.45 0.06
C VAL A 202 -0.65 0.76 0.28
N PHE A 203 -0.11 1.98 0.20
CA PHE A 203 -0.80 3.25 0.43
C PHE A 203 -2.13 3.36 -0.32
N GLY A 204 -2.11 3.18 -1.64
CA GLY A 204 -3.31 3.32 -2.48
C GLY A 204 -4.43 2.34 -2.09
N GLY A 205 -4.07 1.14 -1.65
CA GLY A 205 -5.00 0.13 -1.16
C GLY A 205 -5.63 0.52 0.18
N VAL A 206 -4.81 0.93 1.16
CA VAL A 206 -5.30 1.34 2.49
C VAL A 206 -6.24 2.53 2.39
N VAL A 207 -5.91 3.53 1.55
CA VAL A 207 -6.79 4.68 1.34
C VAL A 207 -8.11 4.26 0.70
N ALA A 208 -8.09 3.33 -0.27
CA ALA A 208 -9.30 2.81 -0.91
C ALA A 208 -10.18 1.97 0.05
N ASP A 209 -9.55 1.29 1.00
CA ASP A 209 -10.23 0.48 2.02
C ASP A 209 -10.99 1.37 3.03
N ILE A 210 -10.41 2.51 3.42
CA ILE A 210 -10.88 3.36 4.53
C ILE A 210 -11.76 4.55 4.06
N TRP A 211 -11.42 5.17 2.94
CA TRP A 211 -12.07 6.40 2.45
C TRP A 211 -13.11 6.12 1.36
N GLY A 212 -14.22 6.87 1.41
CA GLY A 212 -15.20 6.92 0.32
C GLY A 212 -14.67 7.71 -0.88
N LEU A 213 -15.29 7.57 -2.06
CA LEU A 213 -14.81 8.19 -3.30
C LEU A 213 -14.63 9.72 -3.21
N GLU A 214 -15.58 10.43 -2.60
CA GLU A 214 -15.54 11.90 -2.50
C GLU A 214 -14.38 12.43 -1.65
N GLU A 215 -14.07 11.76 -0.53
CA GLU A 215 -13.02 12.19 0.40
C GLU A 215 -11.66 11.59 0.06
N ARG A 216 -11.63 10.49 -0.69
CA ARG A 216 -10.42 9.77 -1.09
C ARG A 216 -9.45 10.68 -1.86
N ALA A 217 -9.95 11.49 -2.79
CA ALA A 217 -9.10 12.38 -3.57
C ALA A 217 -8.37 13.40 -2.68
N LYS A 218 -9.05 13.97 -1.68
CA LYS A 218 -8.46 14.93 -0.72
C LYS A 218 -7.40 14.25 0.15
N ALA A 219 -7.71 13.06 0.67
CA ALA A 219 -6.77 12.28 1.49
C ALA A 219 -5.53 11.88 0.69
N SER A 220 -5.70 11.41 -0.54
CA SER A 220 -4.58 11.07 -1.43
C SER A 220 -3.73 12.28 -1.78
N ALA A 221 -4.34 13.42 -2.14
CA ALA A 221 -3.60 14.64 -2.49
C ALA A 221 -2.69 15.12 -1.35
N LEU A 222 -3.22 15.19 -0.12
CA LEU A 222 -2.44 15.64 1.04
C LEU A 222 -1.26 14.71 1.34
N MET A 223 -1.44 13.40 1.13
CA MET A 223 -0.38 12.42 1.39
C MET A 223 0.64 12.37 0.25
N SER A 224 0.24 12.64 -0.99
CA SER A 224 1.18 12.81 -2.11
C SER A 224 2.14 13.98 -1.87
N THR A 225 1.70 15.05 -1.19
CA THR A 225 2.60 16.14 -0.77
C THR A 225 3.71 15.64 0.15
N LEU A 226 3.42 14.74 1.09
CA LEU A 226 4.43 14.17 1.97
C LEU A 226 5.50 13.38 1.20
N LEU A 227 5.11 12.65 0.15
CA LEU A 227 6.07 11.93 -0.70
C LEU A 227 7.09 12.87 -1.37
N ILE A 228 6.64 14.06 -1.79
CA ILE A 228 7.46 15.08 -2.45
C ILE A 228 8.30 15.86 -1.43
N LEU A 229 7.77 16.09 -0.22
CA LEU A 229 8.50 16.79 0.85
C LEU A 229 9.74 16.04 1.33
N GLY A 230 9.76 14.70 1.25
CA GLY A 230 10.90 13.89 1.66
C GLY A 230 12.19 14.28 0.92
N PRO A 231 12.22 14.22 -0.42
CA PRO A 231 13.35 14.62 -1.24
C PRO A 231 13.80 16.08 -1.05
N VAL A 232 12.88 17.00 -0.72
CA VAL A 232 13.19 18.42 -0.51
C VAL A 232 13.87 18.66 0.84
N ILE A 233 13.29 18.13 1.92
CA ILE A 233 13.80 18.36 3.29
C ILE A 233 15.05 17.51 3.56
N GLY A 234 15.17 16.35 2.91
CA GLY A 234 16.27 15.40 3.10
C GLY A 234 17.65 16.04 3.01
N PRO A 235 18.03 16.63 1.86
CA PRO A 235 19.35 17.25 1.68
C PRO A 235 19.63 18.38 2.67
N ALA A 236 18.64 19.22 2.97
CA ALA A 236 18.81 20.30 3.95
C ALA A 236 19.18 19.76 5.33
N CYS A 237 18.49 18.72 5.81
CA CYS A 237 18.85 18.05 7.05
C CYS A 237 20.21 17.33 6.94
N GLY A 238 20.43 16.64 5.83
CA GLY A 238 21.60 15.79 5.59
C GLY A 238 22.91 16.55 5.56
N GLY A 239 22.92 17.72 4.94
CA GLY A 239 24.08 18.61 4.89
C GLY A 239 24.56 18.99 6.29
N TRP A 240 23.66 19.52 7.13
CA TRP A 240 24.02 19.94 8.48
C TRP A 240 24.35 18.77 9.41
N ILE A 241 23.63 17.66 9.30
CA ILE A 241 23.89 16.45 10.11
C ILE A 241 25.27 15.88 9.77
N SER A 242 25.60 15.78 8.48
CA SER A 242 26.88 15.23 8.05
C SER A 242 28.05 16.14 8.37
N GLU A 243 27.88 17.47 8.27
CA GLU A 243 28.90 18.45 8.60
C GLU A 243 29.20 18.51 10.12
N ARG A 244 28.16 18.51 10.97
CA ARG A 244 28.33 18.72 12.42
C ARG A 244 28.56 17.44 13.23
N ALA A 245 28.13 16.29 12.73
CA ALA A 245 28.26 15.02 13.44
C ALA A 245 29.07 14.01 12.62
N SER A 246 28.42 13.35 11.67
CA SER A 246 29.04 12.39 10.74
C SER A 246 28.04 12.02 9.67
N TRP A 247 28.51 11.63 8.48
CA TRP A 247 27.66 11.08 7.44
C TRP A 247 26.87 9.85 7.91
N ARG A 248 27.37 9.07 8.89
CA ARG A 248 26.67 7.90 9.45
C ARG A 248 25.31 8.25 10.06
N TRP A 249 25.18 9.45 10.63
CA TRP A 249 23.91 9.92 11.19
C TRP A 249 22.84 10.16 10.13
N THR A 250 23.21 10.38 8.87
CA THR A 250 22.24 10.44 7.76
C THR A 250 21.52 9.10 7.53
N CYS A 251 22.11 7.98 7.98
CA CYS A 251 21.50 6.65 7.96
C CYS A 251 20.73 6.35 9.26
N TRP A 252 21.28 6.74 10.41
CA TRP A 252 20.67 6.45 11.72
C TRP A 252 19.43 7.29 12.02
N VAL A 253 19.40 8.57 11.63
CA VAL A 253 18.26 9.46 11.89
C VAL A 253 16.97 8.95 11.22
N PRO A 254 16.97 8.61 9.91
CA PRO A 254 15.79 8.00 9.30
C PRO A 254 15.41 6.65 9.92
N ALA A 255 16.39 5.83 10.32
CA ALA A 255 16.13 4.55 10.98
C ALA A 255 15.42 4.74 12.34
N MET A 256 15.86 5.71 13.15
CA MET A 256 15.22 6.06 14.42
C MET A 256 13.82 6.62 14.22
N ALA A 257 13.63 7.50 13.23
CA ALA A 257 12.32 8.05 12.88
C ALA A 257 11.36 6.94 12.42
N ALA A 258 11.83 5.99 11.61
CA ALA A 258 11.07 4.82 11.20
C ALA A 258 10.73 3.87 12.35
N ALA A 259 11.64 3.70 13.32
CA ALA A 259 11.39 2.91 14.53
C ALA A 259 10.32 3.58 15.41
N ALA A 260 10.38 4.89 15.60
CA ALA A 260 9.34 5.64 16.32
C ALA A 260 7.97 5.54 15.60
N LEU A 261 7.96 5.62 14.27
CA LEU A 261 6.77 5.42 13.46
C LEU A 261 6.22 4.00 13.60
N GLU A 262 7.07 2.98 13.63
CA GLU A 262 6.65 1.59 13.84
C GLU A 262 5.99 1.42 15.22
N ILE A 263 6.63 1.93 16.28
CA ILE A 263 6.10 1.84 17.65
C ILE A 263 4.72 2.51 17.74
N THR A 264 4.55 3.69 17.16
CA THR A 264 3.25 4.36 17.12
C THR A 264 2.24 3.60 16.26
N SER A 265 2.67 3.03 15.13
CA SER A 265 1.84 2.19 14.27
C SER A 265 1.37 0.91 14.97
N LEU A 266 2.18 0.29 15.83
CA LEU A 266 1.78 -0.87 16.63
C LEU A 266 0.58 -0.56 17.53
N LEU A 267 0.52 0.66 18.08
CA LEU A 267 -0.54 1.09 19.00
C LEU A 267 -1.82 1.53 18.29
N TYR A 268 -1.70 2.24 17.16
CA TYR A 268 -2.83 2.93 16.54
C TYR A 268 -3.31 2.33 15.21
N MET A 269 -2.44 1.66 14.45
CA MET A 269 -2.78 1.16 13.12
C MET A 269 -3.49 -0.18 13.18
N LYS A 270 -4.71 -0.22 12.66
CA LYS A 270 -5.54 -1.42 12.54
C LYS A 270 -5.49 -1.96 11.12
N GLU A 271 -5.77 -3.24 10.95
CA GLU A 271 -5.89 -3.87 9.63
C GLU A 271 -7.09 -3.27 8.89
N SER A 272 -6.85 -2.76 7.67
CA SER A 272 -7.88 -2.20 6.79
C SER A 272 -8.41 -3.21 5.78
N TYR A 273 -7.71 -4.32 5.57
CA TYR A 273 -8.05 -5.24 4.49
C TYR A 273 -9.24 -6.14 4.86
N ILE A 274 -10.38 -5.89 4.23
CA ILE A 274 -11.65 -6.56 4.53
C ILE A 274 -11.57 -8.10 4.40
N PRO A 275 -10.92 -8.68 3.37
CA PRO A 275 -10.83 -10.13 3.26
C PRO A 275 -10.13 -10.80 4.46
N VAL A 276 -9.06 -10.19 4.99
CA VAL A 276 -8.36 -10.70 6.18
C VAL A 276 -9.20 -10.51 7.45
N LEU A 277 -9.97 -9.42 7.55
CA LEU A 277 -10.89 -9.21 8.68
C LEU A 277 -12.00 -10.26 8.69
N LEU A 278 -12.57 -10.59 7.52
CA LEU A 278 -13.58 -11.63 7.36
C LEU A 278 -13.03 -13.02 7.68
N GLU A 279 -11.82 -13.36 7.22
CA GLU A 279 -11.16 -14.63 7.55
C GLU A 279 -10.93 -14.77 9.06
N ARG A 280 -10.44 -13.72 9.73
CA ARG A 280 -10.26 -13.71 11.19
C ARG A 280 -11.60 -13.89 11.93
N LYS A 281 -12.67 -13.26 11.45
CA LYS A 281 -14.01 -13.39 12.02
C LYS A 281 -14.55 -14.81 11.83
N LEU A 282 -14.39 -15.39 10.65
CA LEU A 282 -14.78 -16.76 10.35
C LEU A 282 -14.04 -17.77 11.23
N LEU A 283 -12.73 -17.64 11.39
CA LEU A 283 -11.96 -18.52 12.28
C LEU A 283 -12.42 -18.41 13.74
N LYS A 284 -12.74 -17.19 14.21
CA LYS A 284 -13.27 -16.98 15.56
C LYS A 284 -14.66 -17.60 15.73
N SER A 285 -15.55 -17.42 14.75
CA SER A 285 -16.90 -17.97 14.77
C SER A 285 -16.93 -19.49 14.64
N LYS A 286 -16.06 -20.09 13.81
CA LYS A 286 -15.90 -21.56 13.73
C LYS A 286 -15.41 -22.16 15.05
N ARG A 287 -14.58 -21.44 15.82
CA ARG A 287 -14.17 -21.87 17.17
C ARG A 287 -15.30 -21.80 18.19
N LEU A 288 -16.19 -20.82 18.08
CA LEU A 288 -17.34 -20.63 18.98
C LEU A 288 -18.53 -21.55 18.63
N HIS A 289 -18.71 -21.84 17.34
CA HIS A 289 -19.81 -22.64 16.80
C HIS A 289 -19.28 -23.67 15.79
N PRO A 290 -18.58 -24.72 16.25
CA PRO A 290 -18.01 -25.75 15.36
C PRO A 290 -19.08 -26.59 14.64
N GLU A 291 -20.32 -26.58 15.14
CA GLU A 291 -21.48 -27.29 14.61
C GLU A 291 -22.00 -26.70 13.27
N ASN A 292 -21.72 -25.41 13.00
CA ASN A 292 -22.28 -24.70 11.85
C ASN A 292 -21.29 -24.67 10.68
N ASP A 293 -21.76 -25.01 9.48
CA ASP A 293 -21.00 -24.90 8.22
C ASP A 293 -20.92 -23.43 7.75
N LEU A 294 -20.18 -22.64 8.53
CA LEU A 294 -19.97 -21.21 8.34
C LEU A 294 -19.00 -20.94 7.20
N TYR A 295 -19.37 -20.01 6.31
CA TYR A 295 -18.56 -19.64 5.15
C TYR A 295 -18.58 -18.12 4.91
N THR A 296 -17.64 -17.63 4.10
CA THR A 296 -17.55 -16.20 3.72
C THR A 296 -17.70 -16.01 2.23
N VAL A 297 -18.01 -14.76 1.83
CA VAL A 297 -17.99 -14.30 0.43
C VAL A 297 -16.65 -14.52 -0.28
N ILE A 298 -15.56 -14.74 0.47
CA ILE A 298 -14.23 -15.04 -0.07
C ILE A 298 -14.17 -16.49 -0.58
N GLU A 299 -14.75 -17.44 0.15
CA GLU A 299 -14.77 -18.87 -0.23
C GLU A 299 -15.62 -19.08 -1.50
N LEU A 300 -16.71 -18.33 -1.65
CA LEU A 300 -17.52 -18.26 -2.87
C LEU A 300 -16.72 -17.77 -4.11
N ARG A 301 -15.70 -16.93 -3.90
CA ARG A 301 -14.77 -16.50 -4.94
C ARG A 301 -13.64 -17.51 -5.15
N ALA A 302 -13.23 -18.20 -4.09
CA ALA A 302 -12.15 -19.17 -4.08
C ALA A 302 -12.51 -20.50 -4.78
N ASP A 303 -13.79 -20.88 -4.85
CA ASP A 303 -14.25 -22.05 -5.64
C ASP A 303 -13.91 -21.95 -7.15
N ARG A 304 -13.58 -20.75 -7.66
CA ARG A 304 -13.01 -20.57 -9.01
C ARG A 304 -11.47 -20.50 -9.08
N VAL A 305 -10.78 -20.35 -7.94
CA VAL A 305 -9.32 -20.07 -7.86
C VAL A 305 -8.57 -21.14 -7.04
N SER A 306 -9.25 -22.23 -6.66
CA SER A 306 -8.72 -23.32 -5.86
C SER A 306 -7.73 -24.21 -6.64
N THR A 307 -6.54 -23.69 -6.98
CA THR A 307 -5.25 -24.41 -6.91
C THR A 307 -4.09 -23.45 -7.17
N LYS A 308 -3.06 -23.47 -6.30
CA LYS A 308 -1.76 -22.73 -6.36
C LYS A 308 -1.73 -21.33 -5.71
N ARG A 309 -1.74 -21.29 -4.37
CA ARG A 309 -1.43 -20.09 -3.55
C ARG A 309 -0.07 -19.45 -3.92
N THR A 310 0.95 -20.25 -4.27
CA THR A 310 2.27 -19.76 -4.70
C THR A 310 2.33 -19.37 -6.19
N GLY A 311 1.65 -20.12 -7.06
CA GLY A 311 1.54 -19.77 -8.48
C GLY A 311 0.70 -18.50 -8.73
N SER A 312 -0.27 -18.25 -7.85
CA SER A 312 -1.06 -17.03 -7.82
C SER A 312 -0.24 -15.79 -7.45
N LEU A 313 0.75 -15.88 -6.55
CA LEU A 313 1.55 -14.72 -6.16
C LEU A 313 2.46 -14.24 -7.31
N ILE A 314 3.14 -15.17 -7.97
CA ILE A 314 3.98 -14.86 -9.15
C ILE A 314 3.08 -14.34 -10.29
N SER A 315 1.91 -14.96 -10.51
CA SER A 315 0.94 -14.48 -11.49
C SER A 315 0.36 -13.10 -11.13
N SER A 316 0.22 -12.77 -9.85
CA SER A 316 -0.22 -11.44 -9.42
C SER A 316 0.89 -10.38 -9.53
N ALA A 317 2.14 -10.74 -9.26
CA ALA A 317 3.30 -9.84 -9.39
C ALA A 317 3.62 -9.50 -10.86
N ILE A 318 3.40 -10.45 -11.78
CA ILE A 318 3.69 -10.25 -13.21
C ILE A 318 2.63 -9.40 -13.92
N ARG A 319 1.39 -9.34 -13.40
CA ARG A 319 0.29 -8.56 -14.01
C ARG A 319 0.61 -7.06 -14.14
N PRO A 320 1.06 -6.34 -13.10
CA PRO A 320 1.49 -4.95 -13.24
C PRO A 320 2.57 -4.74 -14.29
N VAL A 321 3.54 -5.67 -14.37
CA VAL A 321 4.64 -5.60 -15.36
C VAL A 321 4.12 -5.82 -16.78
N ILE A 322 3.20 -6.77 -16.96
CA ILE A 322 2.55 -7.00 -18.25
C ILE A 322 1.72 -5.77 -18.65
N TYR A 323 0.90 -5.22 -17.75
CA TYR A 323 0.14 -4.01 -18.05
C TYR A 323 1.03 -2.81 -18.38
N LEU A 324 2.16 -2.66 -17.68
CA LEU A 324 3.15 -1.63 -17.97
C LEU A 324 3.74 -1.73 -19.38
N LEU A 325 3.98 -2.95 -19.89
CA LEU A 325 4.60 -3.16 -21.20
C LEU A 325 3.60 -3.27 -22.36
N VAL A 326 2.40 -3.76 -22.08
CA VAL A 326 1.37 -4.03 -23.10
C VAL A 326 0.46 -2.83 -23.32
N ASP A 327 0.13 -2.06 -22.27
CA ASP A 327 -0.67 -0.85 -22.41
C ASP A 327 0.23 0.33 -22.83
N PRO A 328 0.09 0.85 -24.05
CA PRO A 328 0.96 1.90 -24.57
C PRO A 328 0.84 3.22 -23.80
N VAL A 329 -0.32 3.50 -23.20
CA VAL A 329 -0.53 4.74 -22.42
C VAL A 329 0.24 4.65 -21.09
N LEU A 330 0.14 3.51 -20.40
CA LEU A 330 0.89 3.27 -19.16
C LEU A 330 2.39 3.25 -19.38
N PHE A 331 2.84 2.65 -20.49
CA PHE A 331 4.25 2.62 -20.87
C PHE A 331 4.80 4.03 -21.09
N LEU A 332 4.15 4.84 -21.93
CA LEU A 332 4.57 6.21 -22.23
C LEU A 332 4.56 7.11 -20.98
N LEU A 333 3.54 6.99 -20.14
CA LEU A 333 3.44 7.76 -18.90
C LEU A 333 4.55 7.37 -17.91
N SER A 334 4.84 6.08 -17.80
CA SER A 334 5.90 5.56 -16.94
C SER A 334 7.29 5.94 -17.46
N LEU A 335 7.50 5.96 -18.78
CA LEU A 335 8.72 6.45 -19.41
C LEU A 335 8.93 7.94 -19.13
N TYR A 336 7.87 8.75 -19.23
CA TYR A 336 7.91 10.17 -18.87
C TYR A 336 8.28 10.37 -17.39
N PHE A 337 7.62 9.66 -16.46
CA PHE A 337 7.96 9.76 -15.05
C PHE A 337 9.38 9.25 -14.75
N ALA A 338 9.83 8.19 -15.41
CA ALA A 338 11.19 7.68 -15.27
C ALA A 338 12.24 8.72 -15.71
N PHE A 339 11.98 9.45 -16.81
CA PHE A 339 12.84 10.54 -17.26
C PHE A 339 12.88 11.68 -16.24
N VAL A 340 11.71 12.16 -15.78
CA VAL A 340 11.61 13.24 -14.78
C VAL A 340 12.30 12.86 -13.46
N PHE A 341 12.03 11.66 -12.93
CA PHE A 341 12.69 11.18 -11.71
C PHE A 341 14.19 10.98 -11.92
N GLY A 342 14.61 10.48 -13.09
CA GLY A 342 16.01 10.33 -13.45
C GLY A 342 16.76 11.67 -13.44
N GLU A 343 16.17 12.71 -14.03
CA GLU A 343 16.72 14.07 -14.03
C GLU A 343 16.85 14.63 -12.61
N VAL A 344 15.81 14.51 -11.79
CA VAL A 344 15.82 14.97 -10.39
C VAL A 344 16.95 14.31 -9.59
N TYR A 345 17.10 12.99 -9.70
CA TYR A 345 18.16 12.26 -8.98
C TYR A 345 19.56 12.53 -9.54
N LEU A 346 19.69 12.77 -10.84
CA LEU A 346 20.96 13.16 -11.45
C LEU A 346 21.42 14.51 -10.86
N LEU A 347 20.53 15.50 -10.81
CA LEU A 347 20.80 16.78 -10.16
C LEU A 347 21.21 16.58 -8.69
N ILE A 348 20.47 15.79 -7.91
CA ILE A 348 20.79 15.53 -6.49
C ILE A 348 22.23 14.98 -6.31
N VAL A 349 22.69 14.10 -7.21
CA VAL A 349 24.02 13.49 -7.14
C VAL A 349 25.12 14.44 -7.62
N THR A 350 24.85 15.31 -8.60
CA THR A 350 25.84 16.22 -9.18
C THR A 350 26.02 17.51 -8.37
N PHE A 351 25.03 17.93 -7.59
CA PHE A 351 25.10 19.17 -6.78
C PHE A 351 26.29 19.21 -5.80
N PRO A 352 26.58 18.15 -5.02
CA PRO A 352 27.75 18.13 -4.14
C PRO A 352 29.07 18.31 -4.89
N GLU A 353 29.18 17.80 -6.11
CA GLU A 353 30.39 17.95 -6.94
C GLU A 353 30.54 19.38 -7.45
N ILE A 354 29.47 19.98 -7.99
CA ILE A 354 29.50 21.36 -8.51
C ILE A 354 29.69 22.38 -7.38
N PHE A 355 28.85 22.35 -6.36
CA PHE A 355 28.86 23.36 -5.30
C PHE A 355 29.92 23.07 -4.23
N GLY A 356 30.16 21.80 -3.91
CA GLY A 356 31.20 21.42 -2.97
C GLY A 356 32.59 21.58 -3.57
N SER A 357 32.91 20.84 -4.64
CA SER A 357 34.25 20.87 -5.24
C SER A 357 34.50 22.09 -6.13
N GLY A 358 33.49 22.58 -6.86
CA GLY A 358 33.62 23.73 -7.75
C GLY A 358 33.57 25.09 -7.02
N TYR A 359 32.58 25.30 -6.17
CA TYR A 359 32.38 26.58 -5.45
C TYR A 359 32.94 26.59 -4.01
N GLY A 360 33.37 25.44 -3.47
CA GLY A 360 33.92 25.34 -2.12
C GLY A 360 32.88 25.40 -1.00
N HIS A 361 31.59 25.16 -1.29
CA HIS A 361 30.54 25.14 -0.28
C HIS A 361 30.71 23.94 0.68
N SER A 362 30.46 24.15 1.97
CA SER A 362 30.39 23.05 2.93
C SER A 362 29.15 22.18 2.69
N ALA A 363 29.17 20.94 3.18
CA ALA A 363 28.05 20.01 3.02
C ALA A 363 26.71 20.58 3.53
N GLY A 364 26.72 21.39 4.59
CA GLY A 364 25.56 22.12 5.11
C GLY A 364 24.96 23.10 4.11
N PHE A 365 25.79 23.93 3.47
CA PHE A 365 25.32 24.86 2.44
C PHE A 365 24.84 24.15 1.18
N VAL A 366 25.55 23.11 0.72
CA VAL A 366 25.09 22.26 -0.40
C VAL A 366 23.70 21.68 -0.14
N GLY A 367 23.42 21.26 1.10
CA GLY A 367 22.09 20.78 1.50
C GLY A 367 21.00 21.85 1.40
N ILE A 368 21.32 23.12 1.68
CA ILE A 368 20.41 24.25 1.53
C ILE A 368 20.23 24.61 0.05
N ASP A 369 21.31 24.59 -0.75
CA ASP A 369 21.27 24.88 -2.19
C ASP A 369 20.32 23.90 -2.92
N LEU A 370 20.26 22.66 -2.45
CA LEU A 370 19.32 21.64 -2.94
C LEU A 370 17.84 21.96 -2.63
N LEU A 371 17.53 22.86 -1.68
CA LEU A 371 16.14 23.30 -1.46
C LEU A 371 15.59 24.10 -2.64
N ALA A 372 16.44 24.78 -3.40
CA ALA A 372 16.00 25.53 -4.59
C ALA A 372 15.48 24.61 -5.71
N GLN A 373 15.71 23.30 -5.62
CA GLN A 373 15.23 22.30 -6.56
C GLN A 373 13.77 21.88 -6.29
N GLY A 374 13.29 22.04 -5.06
CA GLY A 374 11.93 21.68 -4.62
C GLY A 374 10.94 22.82 -4.73
#